data_AF-A0A6B3G4P4-F1
#
_entry.id   AF-A0A6B3G4P4-F1
#
_cell.length_a   1.000
_cell.length_b   1.000
_cell.length_c   1.000
_cell.angle_alpha   90.00
_cell.angle_beta   90.00
_cell.angle_gamma   90.00
#
_symmetry.space_group_name_H-M   'P 1'
#
loop_
_entity.id
_entity.type
_entity.pdbx_description
1 polymer ?
#
loop_
_entity_poly.entity_id
_entity_poly.type
_entity_poly.pdbx_seq_one_letter_code
_entity_poly.pdbx_strand_id
1 'polypeptide(L)'
;EELQQQGMTLAAIERYLEQLPPDLSAHDLAIHRALVASWAPDTAEDMTRAELEKRAGRTLTEPDVDRLAAMGVLVRPEEDGGPYRVDLGLLRLGVELLDVPIAHETILAARTVLLEHTRSAAQEMTRLFRDEVWNPYREREGDPEHVAAMKSLSAHMQPIVVQALVTAFQRSLKEELRAAFTTE
;
A
#
# COMPACT_ATOMS: atom_id res chain seq x y z
N GLU A 1 -7.88 -18.43 2.60
CA GLU A 1 -7.77 -18.76 4.04
C GLU A 1 -7.37 -17.54 4.88
N GLU A 2 -6.51 -16.65 4.42
CA GLU A 2 -6.13 -15.41 5.13
C GLU A 2 -7.31 -14.44 5.39
N LEU A 3 -8.23 -14.27 4.44
CA LEU A 3 -9.40 -13.39 4.60
C LEU A 3 -10.40 -13.89 5.68
N GLN A 4 -10.46 -15.20 5.92
CA GLN A 4 -11.26 -15.77 7.02
C GLN A 4 -10.60 -15.55 8.38
N GLN A 5 -9.26 -15.60 8.44
CA GLN A 5 -8.51 -15.28 9.67
C GLN A 5 -8.65 -13.80 10.07
N GLN A 6 -9.06 -12.94 9.14
CA GLN A 6 -9.37 -11.52 9.38
C GLN A 6 -10.87 -11.26 9.68
N GLY A 7 -11.66 -12.30 9.95
CA GLY A 7 -13.05 -12.16 10.39
C GLY A 7 -14.07 -11.91 9.28
N MET A 8 -13.67 -11.99 8.00
CA MET A 8 -14.62 -11.98 6.89
C MET A 8 -15.28 -13.36 6.75
N THR A 9 -16.61 -13.37 6.70
CA THR A 9 -17.35 -14.57 6.37
C THR A 9 -17.10 -14.96 4.91
N LEU A 10 -17.19 -16.26 4.59
CA LEU A 10 -16.96 -16.75 3.23
C LEU A 10 -17.87 -16.04 2.20
N ALA A 11 -19.11 -15.74 2.59
CA ALA A 11 -20.07 -14.98 1.78
C ALA A 11 -19.67 -13.51 1.56
N ALA A 12 -18.93 -12.88 2.48
CA ALA A 12 -18.43 -11.52 2.31
C ALA A 12 -17.22 -11.48 1.36
N ILE A 13 -16.42 -12.54 1.33
CA ILE A 13 -15.30 -12.71 0.40
C ILE A 13 -15.83 -12.93 -1.02
N GLU A 14 -16.81 -13.82 -1.19
CA GLU A 14 -17.45 -14.09 -2.49
C GLU A 14 -18.10 -12.84 -3.07
N ARG A 15 -18.87 -12.12 -2.27
CA ARG A 15 -19.54 -10.88 -2.71
C ARG A 15 -18.57 -9.72 -3.01
N TYR A 16 -17.39 -9.71 -2.38
CA TYR A 16 -16.32 -8.77 -2.70
C TYR A 16 -15.65 -9.11 -4.03
N LEU A 17 -15.40 -10.40 -4.30
CA LEU A 17 -14.87 -10.87 -5.57
C LEU A 17 -15.84 -10.63 -6.73
N GLU A 18 -17.15 -10.75 -6.50
CA GLU A 18 -18.21 -10.48 -7.48
C GLU A 18 -18.41 -8.98 -7.78
N GLN A 19 -17.93 -8.09 -6.91
CA GLN A 19 -18.01 -6.62 -7.09
C GLN A 19 -16.78 -6.02 -7.76
N LEU A 20 -15.79 -6.84 -8.09
CA LEU A 20 -14.61 -6.38 -8.82
C LEU A 20 -14.97 -6.12 -10.30
N PRO A 21 -14.55 -4.98 -10.88
CA PRO A 21 -14.71 -4.71 -12.30
C PRO A 21 -14.18 -5.88 -13.16
N PRO A 22 -14.90 -6.28 -14.22
CA PRO A 22 -14.54 -7.44 -15.04
C PRO A 22 -13.20 -7.30 -15.79
N ASP A 23 -12.59 -6.10 -15.76
CA ASP A 23 -11.44 -5.73 -16.57
C ASP A 23 -10.12 -5.65 -15.75
N LEU A 24 -10.14 -6.10 -14.49
CA LEU A 24 -8.94 -6.10 -13.63
C LEU A 24 -7.93 -7.14 -14.12
N SER A 25 -6.76 -6.67 -14.56
CA SER A 25 -5.66 -7.56 -14.91
C SER A 25 -5.11 -8.27 -13.67
N ALA A 26 -4.44 -9.41 -13.85
CA ALA A 26 -3.75 -10.10 -12.76
C ALA A 26 -2.71 -9.18 -12.04
N HIS A 27 -2.21 -8.17 -12.75
CA HIS A 27 -1.30 -7.15 -12.23
C HIS A 27 -2.03 -6.12 -11.35
N ASP A 28 -3.24 -5.68 -11.73
CA ASP A 28 -4.04 -4.78 -10.91
C ASP A 28 -4.52 -5.45 -9.62
N LEU A 29 -4.87 -6.74 -9.68
CA LEU A 29 -5.15 -7.56 -8.51
C LEU A 29 -3.91 -7.76 -7.63
N ALA A 30 -2.71 -7.83 -8.22
CA ALA A 30 -1.45 -7.88 -7.48
C ALA A 30 -1.20 -6.60 -6.71
N ILE A 31 -1.36 -5.45 -7.38
CA ILE A 31 -1.23 -4.12 -6.79
C ILE A 31 -2.26 -3.96 -5.67
N HIS A 32 -3.51 -4.34 -5.91
CA HIS A 32 -4.57 -4.26 -4.92
C HIS A 32 -4.28 -5.12 -3.69
N ARG A 33 -3.75 -6.34 -3.87
CA ARG A 33 -3.33 -7.21 -2.76
C ARG A 33 -2.12 -6.64 -2.02
N ALA A 34 -1.14 -6.06 -2.72
CA ALA A 34 0.02 -5.42 -2.10
C ALA A 34 -0.38 -4.23 -1.23
N LEU A 35 -1.33 -3.40 -1.70
CA LEU A 35 -1.85 -2.23 -0.98
C LEU A 35 -2.68 -2.61 0.26
N VAL A 36 -3.36 -3.75 0.23
CA VAL A 36 -4.11 -4.28 1.38
C VAL A 36 -3.17 -4.97 2.38
N ALA A 37 -2.14 -5.67 1.87
CA ALA A 37 -1.13 -6.32 2.69
C ALA A 37 -0.29 -5.31 3.49
N SER A 38 0.06 -4.15 2.92
CA SER A 38 0.89 -3.13 3.58
C SER A 38 0.27 -2.50 4.85
N TRP A 39 -0.96 -2.87 5.21
CA TRP A 39 -1.65 -2.46 6.45
C TRP A 39 -1.86 -3.61 7.43
N ALA A 40 -1.46 -4.84 7.09
CA ALA A 40 -1.23 -5.83 8.13
C ALA A 40 -0.05 -5.33 8.98
N PRO A 41 -0.16 -5.36 10.32
CA PRO A 41 0.97 -5.01 11.17
C PRO A 41 2.12 -5.95 10.81
N ASP A 42 3.19 -5.38 10.25
CA ASP A 42 4.42 -6.07 9.83
C ASP A 42 4.25 -7.16 8.74
N THR A 43 4.01 -6.73 7.49
CA THR A 43 4.39 -7.55 6.31
C THR A 43 5.88 -7.50 5.99
N ALA A 44 6.61 -6.69 6.74
CA ALA A 44 8.04 -6.56 6.61
C ALA A 44 8.73 -7.71 7.35
N GLU A 45 9.36 -8.61 6.59
CA GLU A 45 10.16 -9.70 7.14
C GLU A 45 11.65 -9.36 7.08
N ASP A 46 12.36 -9.63 8.16
CA ASP A 46 13.82 -9.58 8.18
C ASP A 46 14.37 -10.83 7.49
N MET A 47 15.22 -10.64 6.48
CA MET A 47 15.80 -11.74 5.71
C MET A 47 17.23 -11.47 5.28
N THR A 48 18.02 -12.53 5.18
CA THR A 48 19.38 -12.47 4.64
C THR A 48 19.36 -12.19 3.13
N ARG A 49 20.51 -11.77 2.57
CA ARG A 49 20.68 -11.60 1.12
C ARG A 49 20.27 -12.84 0.33
N ALA A 50 20.65 -14.03 0.81
CA ALA A 50 20.35 -15.29 0.13
C ALA A 50 18.84 -15.61 0.13
N GLU A 51 18.14 -15.32 1.22
CA GLU A 51 16.69 -15.49 1.31
C GLU A 51 15.93 -14.49 0.44
N LEU A 52 16.42 -13.25 0.37
CA LEU A 52 15.90 -12.22 -0.53
C LEU A 52 16.00 -12.66 -1.99
N GLU A 53 17.18 -13.11 -2.43
CA GLU A 53 17.39 -13.58 -3.81
C GLU A 53 16.54 -14.82 -4.13
N LYS A 54 16.41 -15.74 -3.18
CA LYS A 54 15.53 -16.91 -3.32
C LYS A 54 14.07 -16.49 -3.51
N ARG A 55 13.57 -15.52 -2.73
CA ARG A 55 12.20 -15.00 -2.86
C ARG A 55 12.01 -14.15 -4.12
N ALA A 56 13.01 -13.39 -4.51
CA ALA A 56 13.02 -12.62 -5.75
C ALA A 56 13.06 -13.53 -6.99
N GLY A 57 13.50 -14.78 -6.85
CA GLY A 57 13.64 -15.74 -7.96
C GLY A 57 14.79 -15.41 -8.90
N ARG A 58 15.69 -14.50 -8.51
CA ARG A 58 16.87 -14.08 -9.27
C ARG A 58 17.97 -13.62 -8.32
N THR A 59 19.21 -13.70 -8.79
CA THR A 59 20.33 -12.99 -8.16
C THR A 59 20.09 -11.48 -8.28
N LEU A 60 20.38 -10.74 -7.22
CA LEU A 60 20.26 -9.29 -7.22
C LEU A 60 21.66 -8.70 -7.30
N THR A 61 21.86 -7.67 -8.11
CA THR A 61 23.08 -6.86 -8.08
C THR A 61 22.93 -5.74 -7.05
N GLU A 62 24.03 -5.07 -6.64
CA GLU A 62 23.90 -3.90 -5.75
C GLU A 62 22.99 -2.79 -6.34
N PRO A 63 23.06 -2.46 -7.64
CA PRO A 63 22.10 -1.55 -8.27
C PRO A 63 20.64 -2.03 -8.19
N ASP A 64 20.39 -3.34 -8.25
CA ASP A 64 19.03 -3.88 -8.08
C ASP A 64 18.54 -3.65 -6.65
N VAL A 65 19.39 -3.92 -5.65
CA VAL A 65 19.09 -3.67 -4.24
C VAL A 65 18.85 -2.18 -3.98
N ASP A 66 19.64 -1.28 -4.59
CA ASP A 66 19.42 0.16 -4.52
C ASP A 66 18.07 0.56 -5.10
N ARG A 67 17.71 0.02 -6.26
CA ARG A 67 16.39 0.28 -6.88
C ARG A 67 15.24 -0.26 -6.03
N LEU A 68 15.36 -1.47 -5.48
CA LEU A 68 14.35 -2.03 -4.57
C LEU A 68 14.20 -1.17 -3.30
N ALA A 69 15.30 -0.69 -2.73
CA ALA A 69 15.27 0.25 -1.61
C ALA A 69 14.60 1.58 -2.00
N ALA A 70 14.94 2.13 -3.17
CA ALA A 70 14.34 3.35 -3.71
C ALA A 70 12.83 3.21 -3.99
N MET A 71 12.34 2.00 -4.27
CA MET A 71 10.91 1.71 -4.42
C MET A 71 10.20 1.51 -3.05
N GLY A 72 10.97 1.42 -1.96
CA GLY A 72 10.44 1.10 -0.63
C GLY A 72 10.11 -0.38 -0.43
N VAL A 73 10.60 -1.26 -1.31
CA VAL A 73 10.39 -2.72 -1.21
C VAL A 73 11.20 -3.30 -0.05
N LEU A 74 12.37 -2.73 0.22
CA LEU A 74 13.24 -3.17 1.30
C LEU A 74 13.92 -1.99 1.98
N VAL A 75 14.39 -2.23 3.20
CA VAL A 75 15.31 -1.37 3.93
C VAL A 75 16.61 -2.15 4.08
N ARG A 76 17.74 -1.52 3.73
CA ARG A 76 19.08 -2.08 3.90
C ARG A 76 19.40 -2.21 5.41
N PRO A 77 20.19 -3.21 5.81
CA PRO A 77 20.63 -3.32 7.19
C PRO A 77 21.46 -2.09 7.61
N GLU A 78 21.40 -1.74 8.90
CA GLU A 78 22.22 -0.65 9.47
C GLU A 78 23.71 -1.02 9.53
N GLU A 79 24.02 -2.31 9.68
CA GLU A 79 25.37 -2.86 9.71
C GLU A 79 25.61 -3.81 8.53
N ASP A 80 26.83 -3.81 7.99
CA ASP A 80 27.20 -4.71 6.90
C ASP A 80 27.01 -6.18 7.31
N GLY A 81 26.22 -6.91 6.51
CA GLY A 81 25.88 -8.30 6.77
C GLY A 81 24.65 -8.53 7.66
N GLY A 82 23.99 -7.47 8.13
CA GLY A 82 22.69 -7.56 8.80
C GLY A 82 21.54 -7.99 7.88
N PRO A 83 20.36 -8.30 8.44
CA PRO A 83 19.18 -8.67 7.66
C PRO A 83 18.55 -7.45 6.97
N TYR A 84 18.04 -7.66 5.76
CA TYR A 84 17.18 -6.72 5.06
C TYR A 84 15.78 -6.80 5.64
N ARG A 85 15.15 -5.66 5.89
CA ARG A 85 13.73 -5.61 6.23
C ARG A 85 12.92 -5.44 4.95
N VAL A 86 12.15 -6.45 4.55
CA VAL A 86 11.56 -6.53 3.20
C VAL A 86 10.04 -6.60 3.27
N ASP A 87 9.36 -5.70 2.57
CA ASP A 87 7.91 -5.75 2.38
C ASP A 87 7.56 -6.82 1.34
N LEU A 88 7.03 -7.95 1.81
CA LEU A 88 6.68 -9.07 0.94
C LEU A 88 5.54 -8.75 -0.04
N GLY A 89 4.65 -7.81 0.30
CA GLY A 89 3.58 -7.37 -0.58
C GLY A 89 4.13 -6.63 -1.80
N LEU A 90 5.22 -5.87 -1.61
CA LEU A 90 5.86 -5.10 -2.68
C LEU A 90 6.95 -5.87 -3.43
N LEU A 91 7.54 -6.90 -2.83
CA LEU A 91 8.70 -7.61 -3.40
C LEU A 91 8.47 -8.09 -4.82
N ARG A 92 7.33 -8.75 -5.10
CA ARG A 92 7.05 -9.28 -6.44
C ARG A 92 7.01 -8.17 -7.49
N LEU A 93 6.28 -7.10 -7.21
CA LEU A 93 6.14 -5.95 -8.11
C LEU A 93 7.48 -5.21 -8.29
N GLY A 94 8.22 -5.05 -7.19
CA GLY A 94 9.54 -4.44 -7.22
C GLY A 94 10.53 -5.19 -8.12
N VAL A 95 10.51 -6.53 -8.05
CA VAL A 95 11.35 -7.37 -8.91
C VAL A 95 10.94 -7.27 -10.38
N GLU A 96 9.64 -7.27 -10.70
CA GLU A 96 9.15 -7.05 -12.07
C GLU A 96 9.60 -5.69 -12.63
N LEU A 97 9.63 -4.65 -11.79
CA LEU A 97 10.05 -3.30 -12.17
C LEU A 97 11.56 -3.15 -12.42
N LEU A 98 12.39 -4.10 -11.94
CA LEU A 98 13.84 -4.07 -12.22
C LEU A 98 14.13 -4.20 -13.72
N ASP A 99 13.26 -4.87 -14.47
CA ASP A 99 13.46 -5.10 -15.90
C ASP A 99 12.99 -3.91 -16.77
N VAL A 100 12.34 -2.90 -16.15
CA VAL A 100 11.93 -1.68 -16.83
C VAL A 100 13.11 -0.68 -16.86
N PRO A 101 13.47 -0.12 -18.03
CA PRO A 101 14.63 0.76 -18.19
C PRO A 101 14.35 2.18 -17.68
N ILE A 102 14.10 2.32 -16.38
CA ILE A 102 13.91 3.59 -15.69
C ILE A 102 15.14 3.86 -14.83
N ALA A 103 15.68 5.08 -14.91
CA ALA A 103 16.82 5.50 -14.11
C ALA A 103 16.47 5.50 -12.62
N HIS A 104 17.43 5.11 -11.77
CA HIS A 104 17.28 5.09 -10.31
C HIS A 104 16.79 6.44 -9.74
N GLU A 105 17.39 7.54 -10.19
CA GLU A 105 17.00 8.90 -9.78
C GLU A 105 15.54 9.23 -10.10
N THR A 106 15.01 8.73 -11.21
CA THR A 106 13.60 8.90 -11.58
C THR A 106 12.67 8.16 -10.63
N ILE A 107 13.06 6.96 -10.18
CA ILE A 107 12.31 6.19 -9.19
C ILE A 107 12.27 6.93 -7.85
N LEU A 108 13.42 7.46 -7.40
CA LEU A 108 13.51 8.25 -6.17
C LEU A 108 12.66 9.54 -6.25
N ALA A 109 12.73 10.26 -7.37
CA ALA A 109 11.92 11.46 -7.58
C ALA A 109 10.42 11.14 -7.53
N ALA A 110 9.99 10.09 -8.24
CA ALA A 110 8.59 9.64 -8.23
C ALA A 110 8.13 9.26 -6.81
N ARG A 111 8.94 8.50 -6.06
CA ARG A 111 8.63 8.12 -4.66
C ARG A 111 8.52 9.34 -3.76
N THR A 112 9.40 10.31 -3.91
CA THR A 112 9.39 11.54 -3.11
C THR A 112 8.08 12.30 -3.29
N VAL A 113 7.68 12.52 -4.54
CA VAL A 113 6.40 13.16 -4.90
C VAL A 113 5.21 12.38 -4.35
N LEU A 114 5.19 11.06 -4.53
CA LEU A 114 4.13 10.18 -4.03
C LEU A 114 3.99 10.27 -2.50
N LEU A 115 5.09 10.21 -1.76
CA LEU A 115 5.07 10.25 -0.30
C LEU A 115 4.62 11.61 0.23
N GLU A 116 5.06 12.70 -0.40
CA GLU A 116 4.66 14.06 -0.03
C GLU A 116 3.14 14.25 -0.19
N HIS A 117 2.61 13.89 -1.37
CA HIS A 117 1.17 14.03 -1.63
C HIS A 117 0.32 13.07 -0.78
N THR A 118 0.78 11.82 -0.58
CA THR A 118 0.08 10.86 0.29
C THR A 118 0.02 11.37 1.72
N ARG A 119 1.11 11.97 2.23
CA ARG A 119 1.13 12.58 3.57
C ARG A 119 0.17 13.75 3.67
N SER A 120 0.15 14.63 2.66
CA SER A 120 -0.79 15.76 2.61
C SER A 120 -2.24 15.27 2.59
N ALA A 121 -2.58 14.30 1.74
CA ALA A 121 -3.91 13.70 1.69
C ALA A 121 -4.31 13.06 3.03
N ALA A 122 -3.40 12.30 3.66
CA ALA A 122 -3.62 11.70 4.97
C ALA A 122 -3.89 12.75 6.07
N GLN A 123 -3.17 13.88 6.04
CA GLN A 123 -3.40 14.98 6.98
C GLN A 123 -4.78 15.60 6.79
N GLU A 124 -5.19 15.91 5.56
CA GLU A 124 -6.50 16.48 5.27
C GLU A 124 -7.64 15.52 5.64
N MET A 125 -7.52 14.23 5.30
CA MET A 125 -8.50 13.23 5.70
C MET A 125 -8.57 13.06 7.23
N THR A 126 -7.44 13.13 7.94
CA THR A 126 -7.43 13.06 9.40
C THR A 126 -8.13 14.27 10.01
N ARG A 127 -7.99 15.47 9.41
CA ARG A 127 -8.73 16.66 9.83
C ARG A 127 -10.23 16.48 9.59
N LEU A 128 -10.65 16.08 8.39
CA LEU A 128 -12.05 15.83 8.07
C LEU A 128 -12.67 14.78 9.00
N PHE A 129 -11.96 13.68 9.26
CA PHE A 129 -12.42 12.65 10.18
C PHE A 129 -12.56 13.19 11.62
N ARG A 130 -11.59 13.99 12.08
CA ARG A 130 -11.69 14.63 13.39
C ARG A 130 -12.87 15.61 13.44
N ASP A 131 -13.06 16.41 12.41
CA ASP A 131 -14.07 17.46 12.43
C ASP A 131 -15.50 16.90 12.29
N GLU A 132 -15.69 15.86 11.49
CA GLU A 132 -17.01 15.27 11.24
C GLU A 132 -17.36 14.09 12.17
N VAL A 133 -16.36 13.33 12.64
CA VAL A 133 -16.57 12.14 13.48
C VAL A 133 -16.23 12.38 14.94
N TRP A 134 -15.29 13.29 15.25
CA TRP A 134 -14.87 13.54 16.64
C TRP A 134 -15.60 14.72 17.28
N ASN A 135 -15.74 15.86 16.58
CA ASN A 135 -16.32 17.06 17.18
C ASN A 135 -17.82 16.93 17.53
N PRO A 136 -18.70 16.31 16.72
CA PRO A 136 -20.12 16.16 17.06
C PRO A 136 -20.39 15.25 18.26
N TYR A 137 -19.41 14.43 18.66
CA TYR A 137 -19.51 13.47 19.75
C TYR A 137 -18.76 13.92 21.01
N ARG A 138 -17.89 14.93 20.89
CA ARG A 138 -17.12 15.51 21.99
C ARG A 138 -17.97 16.26 23.02
N GLU A 139 -19.21 16.62 22.67
CA GLU A 139 -20.18 17.24 23.58
C GLU A 139 -20.76 16.26 24.63
N ARG A 140 -20.49 14.95 24.49
CA ARG A 140 -20.83 13.91 25.48
C ARG A 140 -19.54 13.32 26.06
N GLU A 141 -18.95 14.00 27.04
CA GLU A 141 -17.67 13.59 27.63
C GLU A 141 -17.73 12.22 28.33
N GLY A 142 -16.71 11.37 28.08
CA GLY A 142 -16.08 10.57 29.14
C GLY A 142 -16.37 9.07 29.23
N ASP A 143 -17.16 8.46 28.34
CA ASP A 143 -17.50 7.03 28.45
C ASP A 143 -16.46 6.12 27.73
N PRO A 144 -15.76 5.21 28.45
CA PRO A 144 -14.85 4.23 27.85
C PRO A 144 -15.51 3.32 26.79
N GLU A 145 -16.81 2.99 26.93
CA GLU A 145 -17.53 2.20 25.93
C GLU A 145 -17.69 2.97 24.62
N HIS A 146 -17.86 4.29 24.70
CA HIS A 146 -17.96 5.16 23.54
C HIS A 146 -16.64 5.24 22.76
N VAL A 147 -15.51 5.33 23.46
CA VAL A 147 -14.17 5.31 22.85
C VAL A 147 -13.90 3.96 22.17
N ALA A 148 -14.34 2.85 22.78
CA ALA A 148 -14.19 1.52 22.19
C ALA A 148 -15.05 1.34 20.93
N ALA A 149 -16.32 1.79 20.96
CA ALA A 149 -17.21 1.79 19.81
C ALA A 149 -16.64 2.64 18.65
N MET A 150 -16.04 3.78 18.96
CA MET A 150 -15.42 4.65 17.97
C MET A 150 -14.18 4.02 17.32
N LYS A 151 -13.28 3.42 18.12
CA LYS A 151 -12.13 2.66 17.60
C LYS A 151 -12.57 1.53 16.67
N SER A 152 -13.64 0.83 17.05
CA SER A 152 -14.24 -0.21 16.21
C SER A 152 -14.76 0.39 14.90
N LEU A 153 -15.53 1.48 14.93
CA LEU A 153 -16.03 2.12 13.71
C LEU A 153 -14.90 2.58 12.77
N SER A 154 -13.87 3.24 13.31
CA SER A 154 -12.69 3.65 12.54
C SER A 154 -12.00 2.46 11.86
N ALA A 155 -11.87 1.33 12.56
CA ALA A 155 -11.28 0.11 11.99
C ALA A 155 -12.10 -0.45 10.81
N HIS A 156 -13.43 -0.32 10.83
CA HIS A 156 -14.29 -0.75 9.73
C HIS A 156 -14.29 0.23 8.54
N MET A 157 -14.01 1.52 8.78
CA MET A 157 -13.94 2.54 7.72
C MET A 157 -12.62 2.53 6.96
N GLN A 158 -11.54 2.14 7.63
CA GLN A 158 -10.19 2.17 7.08
C GLN A 158 -10.07 1.45 5.71
N PRO A 159 -10.60 0.23 5.49
CA PRO A 159 -10.56 -0.41 4.17
C PRO A 159 -11.28 0.37 3.07
N ILE A 160 -12.41 1.02 3.40
CA ILE A 160 -13.21 1.80 2.45
C ILE A 160 -12.43 3.05 2.00
N VAL A 161 -11.79 3.73 2.95
CA VAL A 161 -10.99 4.93 2.68
C VAL A 161 -9.79 4.59 1.81
N VAL A 162 -9.06 3.52 2.13
CA VAL A 162 -7.93 3.05 1.30
C VAL A 162 -8.41 2.73 -0.10
N GLN A 163 -9.52 2.02 -0.25
CA GLN A 163 -10.07 1.69 -1.56
C GLN A 163 -10.45 2.94 -2.37
N ALA A 164 -11.06 3.93 -1.72
CA ALA A 164 -11.41 5.19 -2.35
C ALA A 164 -10.17 5.95 -2.83
N LEU A 165 -9.10 5.98 -2.03
CA LEU A 165 -7.83 6.62 -2.40
C LEU A 165 -7.18 5.96 -3.61
N VAL A 166 -7.10 4.62 -3.62
CA VAL A 166 -6.54 3.86 -4.74
C VAL A 166 -7.34 4.12 -6.01
N THR A 167 -8.67 4.08 -5.89
CA THR A 167 -9.57 4.34 -7.03
C THR A 167 -9.42 5.76 -7.55
N ALA A 168 -9.35 6.75 -6.66
CA ALA A 168 -9.14 8.15 -7.04
C ALA A 168 -7.81 8.34 -7.77
N PHE A 169 -6.72 7.78 -7.21
CA PHE A 169 -5.40 7.83 -7.80
C PHE A 169 -5.37 7.18 -9.19
N GLN A 170 -5.93 5.97 -9.35
CA GLN A 170 -5.98 5.27 -10.63
C GLN A 170 -6.74 6.07 -11.70
N ARG A 171 -7.85 6.72 -11.33
CA ARG A 171 -8.62 7.57 -12.24
C ARG A 171 -7.83 8.80 -12.66
N SER A 172 -7.26 9.53 -11.72
CA SER A 172 -6.45 10.72 -12.02
C SER A 172 -5.24 10.38 -12.88
N LEU A 173 -4.53 9.28 -12.59
CA LEU A 173 -3.41 8.84 -13.41
C LEU A 173 -3.83 8.51 -14.84
N LYS A 174 -4.98 7.83 -15.01
CA LYS A 174 -5.53 7.52 -16.34
C LYS A 174 -5.88 8.77 -17.13
N GLU A 175 -6.43 9.79 -16.47
CA GLU A 175 -6.76 11.08 -17.08
C GLU A 175 -5.52 11.83 -17.55
N GLU A 176 -4.49 11.94 -16.70
CA GLU A 176 -3.22 12.59 -17.03
C GLU A 176 -2.48 11.88 -18.16
N LEU A 177 -2.40 10.54 -18.11
CA LEU A 177 -1.78 9.77 -19.19
C LEU A 177 -2.53 9.95 -20.52
N ARG A 178 -3.86 9.94 -20.48
CA ARG A 178 -4.67 10.19 -21.69
C ARG A 178 -4.39 11.57 -22.27
N ALA A 179 -4.31 12.62 -21.43
CA ALA A 179 -4.00 13.97 -21.88
C ALA A 179 -2.62 14.04 -22.53
N ALA A 180 -1.61 13.40 -21.93
CA ALA A 180 -0.25 13.35 -22.48
C ALA A 180 -0.20 12.68 -23.87
N PHE A 181 -0.86 11.54 -24.04
CA PHE A 181 -0.85 10.78 -25.32
C PHE A 181 -1.80 11.30 -26.40
N THR A 182 -2.72 12.23 -26.08
CA THR A 182 -3.61 12.85 -27.09
C THR A 182 -3.01 14.14 -27.66
N THR A 183 -1.87 14.59 -27.11
CA THR A 183 -1.18 15.84 -27.51
C THR A 183 0.01 15.57 -28.45
N GLU A 184 0.24 14.31 -28.84
CA GLU A 184 1.12 13.89 -29.95
C GLU A 184 0.29 13.51 -31.19
#